data_AF-A0A0L0EYF3-F1
#
_entry.id   AF-A0A0L0EYF3-F1
#
_cell.length_a   1.000
_cell.length_b   1.000
_cell.length_c   1.000
_cell.angle_alpha   90.00
_cell.angle_beta   90.00
_cell.angle_gamma   90.00
#
_symmetry.space_group_name_H-M   'P 1'
#
loop_
_entity.id
_entity.type
_entity.pdbx_description
1 polymer ?
#
loop_
_entity_poly.entity_id
_entity_poly.type
_entity_poly.pdbx_seq_one_letter_code
_entity_poly.pdbx_strand_id
1 'polypeptide(L)'
;VLLFSQGFRTAEVLAKKIVPLYELCGEQLSAQPHYDFGLRSLKSVLVSAGNVKRVKLSALKHEAHRDGRDTHEAELANDLDEQAVIIQ
;
A
#
# COMPACT_ATOMS: atom_id res chain seq x y z
N VAL A 1 8.40 -6.52 7.04
CA VAL A 1 7.88 -7.85 6.60
C VAL A 1 6.48 -7.77 5.98
N LEU A 2 5.51 -7.09 6.59
CA LEU A 2 4.12 -7.09 6.10
C LEU A 2 3.98 -6.54 4.66
N LEU A 3 4.63 -5.41 4.34
CA LEU A 3 4.62 -4.83 2.98
C LEU A 3 5.19 -5.79 1.93
N PHE A 4 6.27 -6.51 2.24
CA PHE A 4 6.81 -7.55 1.38
C PHE A 4 5.79 -8.66 1.13
N SER A 5 5.08 -9.13 2.17
CA SER A 5 4.03 -10.15 2.00
C SER A 5 2.81 -9.67 1.21
N GLN A 6 2.56 -8.36 1.16
CA GLN A 6 1.52 -7.76 0.30
C GLN A 6 2.01 -7.53 -1.14
N GLY A 7 3.25 -7.93 -1.46
CA GLY A 7 3.82 -7.86 -2.80
C GLY A 7 4.41 -6.50 -3.17
N PHE A 8 4.67 -5.61 -2.21
CA PHE A 8 5.35 -4.34 -2.48
C PHE A 8 6.84 -4.57 -2.74
N ARG A 9 7.36 -4.07 -3.87
CA ARG A 9 8.77 -4.22 -4.23
C ARG A 9 9.64 -3.25 -3.45
N THR A 10 9.16 -2.02 -3.31
CA THR A 10 9.84 -0.94 -2.56
C THR A 10 9.47 -0.94 -1.08
N ALA A 11 9.07 -2.11 -0.53
CA ALA A 11 8.56 -2.27 0.83
C ALA A 11 9.47 -1.67 1.92
N GLU A 12 10.79 -1.79 1.77
CA GLU A 12 11.75 -1.21 2.72
C GLU A 12 11.72 0.32 2.72
N VAL A 13 11.69 0.93 1.52
CA VAL A 13 11.64 2.39 1.35
C VAL A 13 10.32 2.95 1.89
N LEU A 14 9.20 2.26 1.62
CA LEU A 14 7.88 2.64 2.11
C LEU A 14 7.78 2.52 3.63
N ALA A 15 8.36 1.47 4.22
CA ALA A 15 8.40 1.28 5.68
C ALA A 15 9.14 2.43 6.38
N LYS A 16 10.27 2.88 5.82
CA LYS A 16 11.04 4.03 6.33
C LYS A 16 10.27 5.35 6.32
N LYS A 17 9.19 5.46 5.54
CA LYS A 17 8.31 6.64 5.52
C LYS A 17 7.10 6.47 6.45
N ILE A 18 6.45 5.31 6.41
CA ILE A 18 5.21 5.06 7.16
C ILE A 18 5.44 5.01 8.66
N VAL A 19 6.53 4.37 9.12
CA VAL A 19 6.76 4.21 10.57
C VAL A 19 6.95 5.58 11.25
N PRO A 20 7.87 6.45 10.78
CA PRO A 20 8.02 7.78 11.37
C PRO A 20 6.76 8.63 11.21
N LEU A 21 6.01 8.50 10.11
CA LEU A 21 4.74 9.21 9.93
C LEU A 21 3.74 8.83 11.02
N TYR A 22 3.62 7.54 11.34
CA TYR A 22 2.68 7.05 12.36
C TYR A 22 3.06 7.52 13.76
N GLU A 23 4.36 7.50 14.07
CA GLU A 23 4.91 8.04 15.32
C GLU A 23 4.64 9.55 15.42
N LEU A 24 4.91 10.29 14.35
CA LEU A 24 4.68 11.74 14.28
C LEU A 24 3.21 12.10 14.46
N CYS A 25 2.30 11.33 13.88
CA CYS A 25 0.87 11.52 14.08
C CYS A 25 0.46 11.29 15.54
N GLY A 26 1.08 10.34 16.24
CA GLY A 26 0.86 10.12 17.68
C GLY A 26 1.39 11.26 18.55
N GLU A 27 2.48 11.92 18.14
CA GLU A 27 3.12 13.00 18.90
C GLU A 27 2.56 14.39 18.60
N GLN A 28 2.25 14.68 17.33
CA GLN A 28 1.85 16.02 16.88
C GLN A 28 0.34 16.26 16.92
N LEU A 29 -0.49 15.21 16.90
CA LEU A 29 -1.93 15.36 16.97
C LEU A 29 -2.39 15.45 18.42
N SER A 30 -3.51 16.14 18.63
CA SER A 30 -4.14 16.25 19.95
C SER A 30 -4.44 14.86 20.51
N ALA A 31 -4.14 14.65 21.80
CA ALA A 31 -4.42 13.40 22.50
C ALA A 31 -5.94 13.20 22.68
N GLN A 32 -6.57 12.60 21.68
CA GLN A 32 -8.00 12.29 21.67
C GLN A 32 -8.21 10.78 21.91
N PRO A 33 -9.22 10.37 22.71
CA PRO A 33 -9.45 8.95 23.03
C PRO A 33 -9.78 8.05 21.82
N HIS A 34 -10.23 8.65 20.71
CA HIS A 34 -10.65 7.94 19.51
C HIS A 34 -9.53 7.82 18.46
N TYR A 35 -8.34 8.38 18.71
CA TYR A 35 -7.19 8.19 17.84
C TYR A 35 -6.40 6.94 18.25
N ASP A 36 -6.14 6.07 17.27
CA ASP A 36 -5.33 4.87 17.44
C ASP A 36 -4.20 4.88 16.41
N PHE A 37 -3.02 5.31 16.87
CA PHE A 37 -1.74 5.23 16.14
C PHE A 37 -0.89 4.04 16.61
N GLY A 38 -1.52 3.03 17.23
CA GLY A 38 -0.83 1.80 17.63
C GLY A 38 -0.54 0.85 16.47
N LEU A 39 0.24 -0.20 16.77
CA LEU A 39 0.61 -1.24 15.80
C LEU A 39 -0.60 -1.99 15.20
N ARG A 40 -1.73 -2.04 15.92
CA ARG A 40 -2.97 -2.65 15.45
C ARG A 40 -3.55 -1.87 14.26
N SER A 41 -3.68 -0.57 14.42
CA SER A 41 -4.17 0.34 13.38
C SER A 41 -3.22 0.31 12.17
N LEU A 42 -1.91 0.37 12.41
CA LEU A 42 -0.89 0.25 11.37
C LEU A 42 -1.00 -1.05 10.56
N LYS A 43 -1.17 -2.20 11.23
CA LYS A 43 -1.37 -3.49 10.53
C LYS A 43 -2.61 -3.45 9.63
N SER A 44 -3.71 -2.87 10.09
CA SER A 44 -4.95 -2.75 9.33
C SER A 44 -4.74 -1.94 8.04
N VAL A 45 -4.07 -0.78 8.16
CA VAL A 45 -3.73 0.08 7.01
C VAL A 45 -2.88 -0.68 5.99
N LEU A 46 -1.83 -1.36 6.44
CA LEU A 46 -0.94 -2.12 5.55
C LEU A 46 -1.65 -3.28 4.83
N VAL A 47 -2.58 -3.97 5.50
CA VAL A 47 -3.41 -5.01 4.88
C VAL A 47 -4.37 -4.40 3.86
N SER A 48 -5.00 -3.27 4.19
CA SER A 48 -5.88 -2.53 3.29
C SER A 48 -5.14 -2.08 2.02
N ALA A 49 -3.94 -1.50 2.17
CA ALA A 49 -3.10 -1.09 1.05
C ALA A 49 -2.77 -2.28 0.12
N GLY A 50 -2.54 -3.47 0.69
CA GLY A 50 -2.39 -4.70 -0.09
C GLY A 50 -3.65 -5.10 -0.88
N ASN A 51 -4.84 -4.92 -0.30
CA ASN A 51 -6.11 -5.13 -1.02
C ASN A 51 -6.26 -4.13 -2.17
N VAL A 52 -6.00 -2.84 -1.93
CA VAL A 52 -6.07 -1.79 -2.96
C VAL A 52 -5.11 -2.10 -4.10
N LYS A 53 -3.89 -2.55 -3.80
CA LYS A 53 -2.92 -2.99 -4.82
C LYS A 53 -3.50 -4.09 -5.72
N ARG A 54 -4.10 -5.12 -5.14
CA ARG A 54 -4.70 -6.25 -5.87
C ARG A 54 -5.85 -5.81 -6.76
N VAL A 55 -6.72 -4.91 -6.28
CA VAL A 55 -7.84 -4.37 -7.06
C VAL A 55 -7.34 -3.56 -8.26
N LYS A 56 -6.32 -2.71 -8.07
CA LYS A 56 -5.73 -1.98 -9.20
C LYS A 56 -5.09 -2.93 -10.22
N LEU A 57 -4.35 -3.93 -9.73
CA LEU A 57 -3.71 -4.90 -10.60
C LEU A 57 -4.73 -5.73 -11.40
N SER A 58 -5.85 -6.12 -10.78
CA SER A 58 -6.91 -6.81 -11.50
C SER A 58 -7.56 -5.91 -12.55
N ALA A 59 -7.82 -4.63 -12.25
CA ALA A 59 -8.35 -3.67 -13.23
C ALA A 59 -7.43 -3.51 -14.45
N LEU A 60 -6.12 -3.32 -14.21
CA LEU A 60 -5.13 -3.20 -15.28
C LEU A 60 -5.02 -4.48 -16.12
N LYS A 61 -5.13 -5.66 -15.51
CA LYS A 61 -5.19 -6.94 -16.26
C LYS A 61 -6.41 -7.01 -17.18
N HIS A 62 -7.58 -6.58 -16.72
CA HIS A 62 -8.79 -6.56 -17.55
C HIS A 62 -8.68 -5.54 -18.71
N GLU A 63 -7.97 -4.43 -18.49
CA GLU A 63 -7.65 -3.46 -19.55
C GLU A 63 -6.68 -4.03 -20.57
N ALA A 64 -5.58 -4.65 -20.12
CA ALA A 64 -4.59 -5.27 -21.01
C ALA A 64 -5.20 -6.38 -21.88
N HIS A 65 -6.08 -7.22 -21.30
CA HIS A 65 -6.79 -8.25 -22.05
C HIS A 65 -7.79 -7.67 -23.07
N ARG A 66 -8.42 -6.52 -22.78
CA ARG A 66 -9.26 -5.82 -23.77
C ARG A 66 -8.44 -5.29 -24.94
N ASP A 67 -7.21 -4.85 -24.68
CA ASP A 67 -6.28 -4.35 -25.69
C ASP A 67 -5.52 -5.46 -26.44
N GLY A 68 -5.80 -6.74 -26.14
CA GLY A 68 -5.11 -7.88 -26.75
C GLY A 68 -3.62 -8.00 -26.41
N ARG A 69 -3.18 -7.32 -25.34
CA ARG A 69 -1.81 -7.38 -24.83
C ARG A 69 -1.71 -8.49 -23.79
N ASP A 70 -0.92 -9.52 -24.07
CA ASP A 70 -0.60 -10.57 -23.12
C ASP A 70 0.60 -10.12 -22.27
N THR A 71 0.37 -9.19 -21.33
CA THR A 71 1.42 -8.66 -20.44
C THR A 71 1.55 -9.52 -19.19
N HIS A 72 2.79 -9.82 -18.80
CA HIS A 72 3.03 -10.53 -17.55
C HIS A 72 2.68 -9.66 -16.35
N GLU A 73 2.12 -10.27 -15.30
CA GLU A 73 1.69 -9.59 -14.07
C GLU A 73 2.82 -8.79 -13.40
N ALA A 74 4.05 -9.27 -13.52
CA ALA A 74 5.24 -8.59 -13.02
C ALA A 74 5.54 -7.27 -13.76
N GLU A 75 5.16 -7.15 -15.03
CA GLU A 75 5.32 -5.94 -15.84
C GLU A 75 4.21 -4.94 -15.54
N LEU A 76 2.96 -5.39 -15.48
CA LEU A 76 1.81 -4.58 -15.05
C LEU A 76 2.02 -3.92 -13.68
N ALA A 77 2.61 -4.67 -12.76
CA ALA A 77 2.91 -4.14 -11.43
C ALA A 77 4.12 -3.18 -11.41
N ASN A 78 4.88 -3.01 -12.51
CA ASN A 78 5.97 -2.01 -12.59
C ASN A 78 5.40 -0.62 -12.86
N ASP A 79 4.29 -0.57 -13.61
CA ASP A 79 3.59 0.68 -13.95
C ASP A 79 2.76 1.22 -12.77
N LEU A 80 2.64 0.42 -11.70
CA LEU A 80 1.88 0.78 -10.52
C LEU A 80 2.72 1.66 -9.58
N ASP A 81 2.27 2.90 -9.35
CA ASP A 81 2.84 3.73 -8.30
C ASP A 81 2.49 3.16 -6.92
N GLU A 82 3.44 2.45 -6.33
CA GLU A 82 3.33 1.83 -5.01
C GLU A 82 3.12 2.87 -3.89
N GLN A 83 3.58 4.11 -4.05
CA GLN A 83 3.37 5.18 -3.05
C GLN A 83 1.91 5.64 -3.08
N ALA A 84 1.33 5.82 -4.27
CA ALA A 84 -0.07 6.21 -4.43
C ALA A 84 -1.05 5.17 -3.87
N VAL A 85 -0.66 3.89 -3.81
CA VAL A 85 -1.48 2.82 -3.23
C VAL A 85 -1.57 2.91 -1.70
N ILE A 86 -0.58 3.49 -1.02
CA ILE A 86 -0.56 3.58 0.44
C ILE A 86 -1.34 4.80 0.95
N ILE A 87 -1.56 5.79 0.09
CA ILE A 87 -2.25 7.05 0.42
C ILE A 87 -3.78 6.93 0.21
N GLN A 88 -4.25 5.94 -0.55
CA GLN A 88 -5.67 5.67 -0.84
C GLN A 88 -6.31 4.70 0.14
#